data_AF-A0A2N2EC59-F1
#
_entry.id   AF-A0A2N2EC59-F1
#
_cell.length_a   1.000
_cell.length_b   1.000
_cell.length_c   1.000
_cell.angle_alpha   90.00
_cell.angle_beta   90.00
_cell.angle_gamma   90.00
#
_symmetry.space_group_name_H-M   'P 1'
#
loop_
_entity.id
_entity.type
_entity.pdbx_description
1 polymer ?
#
loop_
_entity_poly.entity_id
_entity_poly.type
_entity_poly.pdbx_seq_one_letter_code
_entity_poly.pdbx_strand_id
1 'polypeptide(L)'
;MDKKLISQVISKNLTLLILSIMASVNFMMQVSNALYTPKGMGELNVNSVVYTLFQLKIDITQGTYNHLYSIHNYVLIPVILGLIYNIYILVKVFKNKDN
;
A
#
# COMPACT_ATOMS: atom_id res chain seq x y z
N MET A 1 -26.82 -20.60 1.09
CA MET A 1 -25.53 -20.03 0.63
C MET A 1 -24.43 -21.02 1.00
N ASP A 2 -23.64 -21.46 0.04
CA ASP A 2 -22.76 -22.62 0.16
C ASP A 2 -21.60 -22.34 1.15
N LYS A 3 -21.44 -23.15 2.22
CA LYS A 3 -20.44 -22.91 3.28
C LYS A 3 -19.01 -22.80 2.71
N LYS A 4 -18.75 -23.51 1.61
CA LYS A 4 -17.50 -23.46 0.85
C LYS A 4 -17.23 -22.08 0.24
N LEU A 5 -18.26 -21.42 -0.29
CA LEU A 5 -18.14 -20.09 -0.89
C LEU A 5 -17.83 -19.02 0.17
N ILE A 6 -18.49 -19.10 1.33
CA ILE A 6 -18.26 -18.19 2.46
C ILE A 6 -16.80 -18.32 2.95
N SER A 7 -16.32 -19.56 3.12
CA SER A 7 -14.94 -19.82 3.52
C SER A 7 -13.92 -19.25 2.51
N GLN A 8 -14.18 -19.37 1.20
CA GLN A 8 -13.33 -18.79 0.16
C GLN A 8 -13.29 -17.26 0.18
N VAL A 9 -14.43 -16.60 0.45
CA VAL A 9 -14.50 -15.13 0.59
C VAL A 9 -13.67 -14.67 1.78
N ILE A 10 -13.87 -15.30 2.94
CA ILE A 10 -13.15 -14.96 4.18
C ILE A 10 -11.63 -15.15 4.00
N SER A 11 -11.22 -16.31 3.47
CA SER A 11 -9.81 -16.63 3.24
C SER A 11 -9.14 -15.61 2.32
N LYS A 12 -9.76 -15.28 1.17
CA LYS A 12 -9.21 -14.28 0.24
C LYS A 12 -9.14 -12.88 0.85
N ASN A 13 -10.19 -12.45 1.55
CA ASN A 13 -10.19 -11.14 2.21
C ASN A 13 -9.09 -11.04 3.28
N LEU A 14 -8.85 -12.12 4.03
CA LEU A 14 -7.75 -12.19 4.99
C LEU A 14 -6.38 -12.10 4.30
N THR A 15 -6.17 -12.80 3.18
CA THR A 15 -4.92 -12.70 2.41
C THR A 15 -4.67 -11.28 1.91
N LEU A 16 -5.70 -10.61 1.39
CA LEU A 16 -5.58 -9.26 0.86
C LEU A 16 -5.34 -8.23 1.98
N LEU A 17 -5.93 -8.44 3.15
CA LEU A 17 -5.65 -7.64 4.34
C LEU A 17 -4.17 -7.76 4.73
N ILE A 18 -3.63 -8.98 4.82
CA ILE A 18 -2.22 -9.23 5.14
C ILE A 18 -1.31 -8.54 4.12
N LEU A 19 -1.58 -8.70 2.82
CA LEU A 19 -0.80 -8.03 1.76
C LEU A 19 -0.85 -6.50 1.86
N SER A 20 -2.01 -5.94 2.21
CA SER A 20 -2.17 -4.50 2.39
C SER A 20 -1.37 -3.98 3.58
N ILE A 21 -1.35 -4.73 4.70
CA ILE A 21 -0.53 -4.41 5.87
C ILE A 21 0.95 -4.48 5.51
N MET A 22 1.41 -5.54 4.86
CA MET A 22 2.80 -5.69 4.45
C MET A 22 3.25 -4.56 3.50
N ALA A 23 2.42 -4.22 2.51
CA ALA A 23 2.70 -3.12 1.60
C ALA A 23 2.82 -1.77 2.35
N SER A 24 1.95 -1.54 3.34
CA SER A 24 1.93 -0.32 4.15
C SER A 24 3.17 -0.22 5.04
N VAL A 25 3.53 -1.30 5.71
CA VAL A 25 4.74 -1.37 6.55
C VAL A 25 5.99 -1.13 5.71
N ASN A 26 6.11 -1.78 4.55
CA ASN A 26 7.25 -1.59 3.65
C ASN A 26 7.34 -0.14 3.13
N PHE A 27 6.21 0.48 2.82
CA PHE A 27 6.18 1.89 2.43
C PHE A 27 6.68 2.79 3.57
N MET A 28 6.14 2.61 4.78
CA MET A 28 6.55 3.40 5.94
C MET A 28 8.01 3.20 6.32
N MET A 29 8.54 1.98 6.19
CA MET A 29 9.97 1.70 6.40
C MET A 29 10.85 2.48 5.41
N GLN A 30 10.46 2.53 4.13
CA GLN A 30 11.20 3.31 3.13
C GLN A 30 11.14 4.82 3.41
N VAL A 31 9.99 5.32 3.86
CA VAL A 31 9.84 6.73 4.29
C VAL A 31 10.75 7.03 5.48
N SER A 32 10.72 6.18 6.50
CA SER A 32 11.58 6.30 7.67
C SER A 32 13.06 6.33 7.29
N ASN A 33 13.49 5.44 6.38
CA ASN A 33 14.87 5.39 5.91
C ASN A 33 15.26 6.64 5.11
N ALA A 34 14.35 7.20 4.30
CA ALA A 34 14.61 8.43 3.55
C ALA A 34 14.78 9.64 4.48
N LEU A 35 14.02 9.69 5.57
CA LEU A 35 14.03 10.78 6.54
C LEU A 35 15.04 10.57 7.68
N TYR A 36 15.71 9.42 7.74
CA TYR A 36 16.64 9.11 8.81
C TYR A 36 17.93 9.93 8.70
N THR A 37 18.27 10.64 9.76
CA THR A 37 19.56 11.32 9.93
C THR A 37 20.47 10.56 10.89
N PRO A 38 21.60 10.00 10.41
CA PRO A 38 22.63 9.46 11.30
C PRO A 38 23.16 10.53 12.27
N LYS A 39 23.49 10.12 13.50
CA LYS A 39 24.13 11.02 14.47
C LYS A 39 25.44 11.56 13.89
N GLY A 40 25.55 12.88 13.79
CA GLY A 40 26.75 13.57 13.28
C GLY A 40 26.64 14.04 11.82
N MET A 41 25.55 13.76 11.11
CA MET A 41 25.24 14.45 9.85
C MET A 41 24.57 15.80 10.12
N GLY A 42 24.74 16.75 9.18
CA GLY A 42 24.13 18.08 9.25
C GLY A 42 22.60 18.03 9.26
N GLU A 43 21.97 19.18 9.51
CA GLU A 43 20.51 19.29 9.56
C GLU A 43 19.86 18.72 8.29
N LEU A 44 18.79 17.95 8.49
CA LEU A 44 17.93 17.47 7.41
C LEU A 44 16.92 18.54 7.06
N ASN A 45 17.00 19.04 5.84
CA ASN A 45 16.04 19.95 5.28
C ASN A 45 15.24 19.25 4.19
N VAL A 46 13.91 19.21 4.34
CA VAL A 46 13.01 18.64 3.33
C VAL A 46 12.58 19.78 2.40
N ASN A 47 13.13 19.80 1.18
CA ASN A 47 12.88 20.86 0.22
C ASN A 47 11.50 20.73 -0.43
N SER A 48 11.12 19.50 -0.79
CA SER A 48 9.82 19.24 -1.39
C SER A 48 9.34 17.82 -1.15
N VAL A 49 8.01 17.67 -1.09
CA VAL A 49 7.34 16.37 -0.97
C VAL A 49 6.24 16.32 -2.03
N VAL A 50 6.33 15.36 -2.96
CA VAL A 50 5.34 15.16 -4.02
C VAL A 50 4.74 13.77 -3.86
N TYR A 51 3.46 13.73 -3.52
CA TYR A 51 2.72 12.48 -3.38
C TYR A 51 1.76 12.27 -4.55
N THR A 52 1.84 11.10 -5.15
CA THR A 52 0.94 10.64 -6.20
C THR A 52 0.34 9.28 -5.81
N LEU A 53 -0.60 8.79 -6.60
CA LEU A 53 -1.27 7.52 -6.35
C LEU A 53 -0.30 6.33 -6.16
N PHE A 54 0.84 6.32 -6.87
CA PHE A 54 1.77 5.19 -6.91
C PHE A 54 3.15 5.47 -6.34
N GLN A 55 3.45 6.73 -6.00
CA GLN A 55 4.79 7.11 -5.57
C GLN A 55 4.75 8.34 -4.68
N LEU A 56 5.62 8.35 -3.68
CA LEU A 56 6.02 9.48 -2.87
C LEU A 56 7.45 9.86 -3.28
N LYS A 57 7.65 11.11 -3.69
CA LYS A 57 8.98 11.68 -3.93
C LYS A 57 9.30 12.67 -2.82
N ILE A 58 10.49 12.55 -2.25
CA ILE A 58 10.98 13.42 -1.18
C ILE A 58 12.33 13.97 -1.60
N ASP A 59 12.43 15.29 -1.77
CA ASP A 59 13.69 15.98 -2.01
C ASP A 59 14.25 16.49 -0.69
N ILE A 60 15.46 16.06 -0.36
CA ILE A 60 16.08 16.26 0.95
C ILE A 60 17.50 16.75 0.77
N THR A 61 17.85 17.79 1.51
CA THR A 61 19.23 18.22 1.71
C THR A 61 19.71 17.80 3.10
N GLN A 62 20.87 17.15 3.18
CA GLN A 62 21.55 16.75 4.41
C GLN A 62 22.96 17.36 4.41
N GLY A 63 23.17 18.47 5.12
CA GLY A 63 24.42 19.23 5.04
C GLY A 63 24.67 19.76 3.62
N THR A 64 25.72 19.27 2.95
CA THR A 64 26.04 19.63 1.55
C THR A 64 25.45 18.69 0.51
N TYR A 65 24.85 17.57 0.94
CA TYR A 65 24.31 16.56 0.04
C TYR A 65 22.85 16.85 -0.28
N ASN A 66 22.48 16.78 -1.56
CA ASN A 66 21.08 16.80 -1.99
C ASN A 66 20.68 15.43 -2.56
N HIS A 67 19.53 14.92 -2.14
CA HIS A 67 19.05 13.60 -2.56
C HIS A 67 17.55 13.58 -2.79
N LEU A 68 17.15 12.99 -3.92
CA LEU A 68 15.75 12.79 -4.27
C LEU A 68 15.38 11.32 -4.07
N TYR A 69 14.59 11.03 -3.04
CA TYR A 69 14.05 9.70 -2.77
C TYR A 69 12.76 9.49 -3.56
N SER A 70 12.61 8.33 -4.19
CA SER A 70 11.37 7.90 -4.87
C SER A 70 10.88 6.59 -4.27
N ILE A 71 9.81 6.66 -3.48
CA ILE A 71 9.25 5.56 -2.70
C ILE A 71 7.94 5.13 -3.36
N HIS A 72 7.83 3.87 -3.75
CA HIS A 72 6.62 3.38 -4.40
C HIS A 72 5.51 3.05 -3.39
N ASN A 73 4.32 3.58 -3.63
CA ASN A 73 3.12 3.25 -2.86
C ASN A 73 2.23 2.27 -3.64
N TYR A 74 2.26 1.00 -3.23
CA TYR A 74 1.45 -0.06 -3.81
C TYR A 74 0.34 -0.57 -2.89
N VAL A 75 0.07 0.11 -1.76
CA VAL A 75 -0.93 -0.32 -0.78
C VAL A 75 -2.33 -0.45 -1.39
N LEU A 76 -2.65 0.39 -2.37
CA LEU A 76 -3.95 0.40 -3.03
C LEU A 76 -4.18 -0.81 -3.94
N ILE A 77 -3.12 -1.47 -4.43
CA ILE A 77 -3.25 -2.62 -5.33
C ILE A 77 -3.99 -3.79 -4.67
N PRO A 78 -3.56 -4.33 -3.51
CA PRO A 78 -4.29 -5.41 -2.85
C PRO A 78 -5.72 -5.01 -2.42
N VAL A 79 -5.96 -3.73 -2.07
CA VAL A 79 -7.30 -3.24 -1.74
C VAL A 79 -8.23 -3.28 -2.96
N ILE A 80 -7.77 -2.78 -4.12
CA ILE A 80 -8.54 -2.79 -5.36
C ILE A 80 -8.83 -4.23 -5.82
N LEU A 81 -7.83 -5.12 -5.75
CA LEU A 81 -8.02 -6.54 -6.06
C LEU A 81 -9.07 -7.19 -5.16
N GLY A 82 -9.11 -6.81 -3.88
CA GLY A 82 -10.16 -7.23 -2.96
C GLY A 82 -11.55 -6.76 -3.33
N LEU A 83 -11.69 -5.48 -3.67
CA LEU A 83 -12.98 -4.94 -4.10
C LEU A 83 -13.51 -5.65 -5.35
N ILE A 84 -12.66 -5.82 -6.37
CA ILE A 84 -13.03 -6.53 -7.60
C ILE A 84 -13.47 -7.97 -7.30
N TYR A 85 -12.73 -8.68 -6.45
CA TYR A 85 -13.06 -10.05 -6.06
C TYR A 85 -14.41 -10.14 -5.32
N ASN A 86 -14.67 -9.22 -4.39
CA ASN A 86 -15.94 -9.19 -3.66
C ASN A 86 -17.12 -8.86 -4.58
N ILE A 87 -16.96 -7.91 -5.51
CA ILE A 87 -17.98 -7.58 -6.52
C ILE A 87 -18.29 -8.78 -7.40
N TYR A 88 -17.27 -9.49 -7.90
CA TYR A 88 -17.44 -10.69 -8.72
C TYR A 88 -18.27 -11.76 -8.00
N ILE A 89 -17.97 -12.03 -6.73
CA ILE A 89 -18.73 -13.02 -5.95
C ILE A 89 -20.16 -12.56 -5.73
N LEU A 90 -20.37 -11.28 -5.41
CA LEU A 90 -21.69 -10.72 -5.19
C LEU A 90 -22.56 -10.91 -6.45
N VAL A 91 -22.04 -10.55 -7.63
CA VAL A 91 -22.72 -10.77 -8.92
C VAL A 91 -23.03 -12.25 -9.16
N LYS A 92 -22.08 -13.16 -8.89
CA LYS A 92 -22.28 -14.60 -9.08
C LYS A 92 -23.37 -15.16 -8.14
N VAL A 93 -23.44 -14.69 -6.90
CA VAL A 93 -24.46 -15.11 -5.92
C VAL A 93 -25.84 -14.61 -6.34
N PHE A 94 -25.96 -13.36 -6.79
CA PHE A 94 -27.23 -12.80 -7.24
C PHE A 94 -27.73 -13.48 -8.52
N LYS A 95 -26.87 -13.71 -9.52
CA LYS A 95 -27.22 -14.48 -10.73
C LYS A 95 -27.76 -15.89 -10.45
N ASN A 96 -27.25 -16.56 -9.42
CA ASN A 96 -27.71 -17.90 -9.03
C ASN A 96 -29.00 -17.89 -8.18
N LYS A 97 -29.48 -16.73 -7.74
CA LYS A 97 -30.77 -16.60 -7.05
C LYS A 97 -31.93 -16.31 -7.99
N ASP A 98 -31.66 -15.75 -9.16
CA ASP A 98 -32.66 -15.36 -10.17
C ASP A 98 -32.94 -16.46 -11.22
N ASN A 99 -32.23 -17.59 -11.14
CA ASN A 99 -32.45 -18.83 -11.92
C ASN A 99 -32.96 -19.94 -11.00
#